data_AF-A0A7V3F5T7-F1
#
_entry.id   AF-A0A7V3F5T7-F1
#
_cell.length_a   1.000
_cell.length_b   1.000
_cell.length_c   1.000
_cell.angle_alpha   90.00
_cell.angle_beta   90.00
_cell.angle_gamma   90.00
#
_symmetry.space_group_name_H-M   'P 1'
#
loop_
_entity.id
_entity.type
_entity.pdbx_description
1 polymer ?
#
loop_
_entity_poly.entity_id
_entity_poly.type
_entity_poly.pdbx_seq_one_letter_code
_entity_poly.pdbx_strand_id
1 'polypeptide(L)'
;MADLQVTLETVTPLFLAGADPRGAPELRAASVRGALRFWLRALLGGVIGDAPDRLDELRKAESAVFGSTDTGASAVIVRVTGEEQAQPFRPLPHSQSKTFTAQGIAPSKALTITLAPRPPHRHIPEAALGPLVMFILLGGMGKRSRRGFGSVVIRSVGEGFPLQPSAYTTADAFSVRVSPLIKDAISKTKSLVLALGLSVGTPSRLAHFPILDEQYAKILFCKTPFEGWEEGMKEFWKVLRSDSYRDNPVFGFAVGAARQASPLHLRIVKLAESYHILLTAFRVHFAGQQPSWEVMQQLLEECQQKWNGEWVVGGGMKWQ
;
A
#
# COMPACT_ATOMS: atom_id res chain seq x y z
N MET A 1 7.24 -15.16 23.97
CA MET A 1 6.90 -13.72 23.91
C MET A 1 8.03 -13.03 23.21
N ALA A 2 7.80 -12.57 21.99
CA ALA A 2 8.65 -11.55 21.40
C ALA A 2 7.72 -10.61 20.64
N ASP A 3 7.69 -9.35 21.06
CA ASP A 3 7.11 -8.29 20.26
C ASP A 3 7.96 -8.18 18.99
N LEU A 4 7.30 -8.03 17.84
CA LEU A 4 8.00 -7.72 16.60
C LEU A 4 8.08 -6.20 16.46
N GLN A 5 9.30 -5.67 16.37
CA GLN A 5 9.54 -4.25 16.13
C GLN A 5 10.08 -4.04 14.72
N VAL A 6 9.55 -3.04 14.02
CA VAL A 6 10.04 -2.61 12.71
C VAL A 6 10.24 -1.10 12.76
N THR A 7 11.49 -0.67 12.65
CA THR A 7 11.86 0.74 12.58
C THR A 7 11.96 1.14 11.12
N LEU A 8 11.23 2.20 10.79
CA LEU A 8 11.06 2.77 9.47
C LEU A 8 11.57 4.21 9.44
N GLU A 9 11.83 4.69 8.25
CA GLU A 9 12.10 6.10 7.93
C GLU A 9 11.01 6.61 6.99
N THR A 10 10.51 7.82 7.23
CA THR A 10 9.64 8.52 6.27
C THR A 10 10.42 8.91 5.02
N VAL A 11 9.96 8.50 3.84
CA VAL A 11 10.57 8.84 2.54
C VAL A 11 9.92 10.09 1.95
N THR A 12 8.60 10.22 2.12
CA THR A 12 7.84 11.40 1.67
C THR A 12 7.00 11.97 2.82
N PRO A 13 6.58 13.25 2.73
CA PRO A 13 5.80 13.88 3.79
C PRO A 13 4.59 13.07 4.18
N LEU A 14 4.37 12.93 5.48
CA LEU A 14 3.31 12.11 6.04
C LEU A 14 2.20 13.00 6.61
N PHE A 15 1.13 13.13 5.83
CA PHE A 15 -0.05 13.93 6.19
C PHE A 15 -1.01 13.11 7.05
N LEU A 16 -0.82 13.15 8.36
CA LEU A 16 -1.71 12.50 9.34
C LEU A 16 -2.65 13.52 9.99
N ALA A 17 -3.85 13.06 10.35
CA ALA A 17 -4.80 13.83 11.12
C ALA A 17 -4.88 13.26 12.54
N GLY A 18 -4.81 14.13 13.53
CA GLY A 18 -4.93 13.80 14.95
C GLY A 18 -6.37 14.00 15.46
N ALA A 19 -6.50 14.34 16.74
CA ALA A 19 -7.78 14.66 17.36
C ALA A 19 -8.36 15.93 16.75
N ASP A 20 -7.50 16.88 16.41
CA ASP A 20 -7.82 18.01 15.55
C ASP A 20 -7.46 17.68 14.09
N PRO A 21 -8.45 17.53 13.18
CA PRO A 21 -8.20 17.26 11.76
C PRO A 21 -7.41 18.35 11.04
N ARG A 22 -7.34 19.57 11.59
CA ARG A 22 -6.59 20.72 11.06
C ARG A 22 -5.33 21.05 11.86
N GLY A 23 -5.08 20.30 12.94
CA GLY A 23 -3.95 20.52 13.84
C GLY A 23 -2.64 19.90 13.37
N ALA A 24 -1.70 19.76 14.30
CA ALA A 24 -0.43 19.08 14.05
C ALA A 24 -0.67 17.60 13.67
N PRO A 25 0.14 17.03 12.77
CA PRO A 25 0.06 15.62 12.42
C PRO A 25 0.43 14.74 13.62
N GLU A 26 -0.29 13.64 13.78
CA GLU A 26 -0.13 12.72 14.92
C GLU A 26 0.00 11.26 14.44
N LEU A 27 1.02 10.55 14.92
CA LEU A 27 1.25 9.13 14.71
C LEU A 27 0.30 8.31 15.59
N ARG A 28 -0.79 7.84 14.97
CA ARG A 28 -1.79 7.01 15.63
C ARG A 28 -1.70 5.57 15.20
N ALA A 29 -1.76 4.65 16.16
CA ALA A 29 -1.85 3.22 15.89
C ALA A 29 -3.07 2.86 15.02
N ALA A 30 -4.15 3.64 15.13
CA ALA A 30 -5.35 3.50 14.29
C ALA A 30 -5.04 3.68 12.79
N SER A 31 -4.18 4.64 12.42
CA SER A 31 -3.78 4.90 11.03
C SER A 31 -3.00 3.72 10.46
N VAL A 32 -2.07 3.15 11.25
CA VAL A 32 -1.34 1.93 10.88
C VAL A 32 -2.31 0.76 10.73
N ARG A 33 -3.19 0.53 11.72
CA ARG A 33 -4.18 -0.55 11.68
C ARG A 33 -5.08 -0.47 10.45
N GLY A 34 -5.52 0.72 10.06
CA GLY A 34 -6.30 0.92 8.83
C GLY A 34 -5.56 0.46 7.58
N ALA A 35 -4.27 0.81 7.47
CA ALA A 35 -3.43 0.37 6.35
C ALA A 35 -3.20 -1.15 6.37
N LEU A 36 -2.94 -1.75 7.54
CA LEU A 36 -2.76 -3.21 7.66
C LEU A 36 -4.04 -3.97 7.31
N ARG A 37 -5.22 -3.50 7.75
CA ARG A 37 -6.51 -4.11 7.37
C ARG A 37 -6.79 -3.99 5.87
N PHE A 38 -6.43 -2.88 5.25
CA PHE A 38 -6.53 -2.74 3.79
C PHE A 38 -5.70 -3.83 3.08
N TRP A 39 -4.43 -3.98 3.44
CA TRP A 39 -3.55 -4.97 2.80
C TRP A 39 -3.92 -6.42 3.15
N LEU A 40 -4.43 -6.68 4.35
CA LEU A 40 -4.97 -8.01 4.69
C LEU A 40 -6.17 -8.36 3.82
N ARG A 41 -7.09 -7.43 3.59
CA ARG A 41 -8.23 -7.66 2.69
C ARG A 41 -7.80 -7.88 1.25
N ALA A 42 -6.78 -7.16 0.78
CA ALA A 42 -6.23 -7.38 -0.56
C ALA A 42 -5.61 -8.78 -0.72
N LEU A 43 -4.90 -9.27 0.30
CA LEU A 43 -4.37 -10.64 0.33
C LEU A 43 -5.49 -11.69 0.44
N LEU A 44 -6.43 -11.51 1.37
CA LEU A 44 -7.55 -12.42 1.58
C LEU A 44 -8.45 -12.53 0.35
N GLY A 45 -8.73 -11.41 -0.33
CA GLY A 45 -9.51 -11.45 -1.57
C GLY A 45 -8.82 -12.24 -2.68
N GLY A 46 -7.48 -12.29 -2.70
CA GLY A 46 -6.74 -13.11 -3.67
C GLY A 46 -6.75 -14.60 -3.34
N VAL A 47 -7.01 -14.95 -2.09
CA VAL A 47 -7.01 -16.32 -1.57
C VAL A 47 -8.41 -16.93 -1.47
N ILE A 48 -9.41 -16.12 -1.13
CA ILE A 48 -10.81 -16.53 -0.92
C ILE A 48 -11.65 -16.17 -2.16
N GLY A 49 -11.38 -15.01 -2.76
CA GLY A 49 -12.27 -14.33 -3.71
C GLY A 49 -13.08 -13.21 -3.06
N ASP A 50 -13.94 -12.57 -3.86
CA ASP A 50 -14.78 -11.44 -3.46
C ASP A 50 -16.26 -11.61 -3.87
N ALA A 51 -16.66 -12.83 -4.20
CA ALA A 51 -18.05 -13.14 -4.50
C ALA A 51 -18.93 -12.82 -3.27
N PRO A 52 -20.20 -12.38 -3.44
CA PRO A 52 -20.99 -11.84 -2.33
C PRO A 52 -21.23 -12.86 -1.23
N ASP A 53 -21.39 -14.12 -1.59
CA ASP A 53 -21.52 -15.31 -0.74
C ASP A 53 -20.23 -15.68 0.01
N ARG A 54 -19.08 -15.15 -0.42
CA ARG A 54 -17.76 -15.40 0.19
C ARG A 54 -17.29 -14.27 1.11
N LEU A 55 -18.01 -13.14 1.15
CA LEU A 55 -17.62 -11.98 1.96
C LEU A 55 -17.63 -12.28 3.46
N ASP A 56 -18.47 -13.20 3.92
CA ASP A 56 -18.50 -13.59 5.33
C ASP A 56 -17.29 -14.43 5.72
N GLU A 57 -16.79 -15.29 4.82
CA GLU A 57 -15.52 -15.99 5.01
C GLU A 57 -14.34 -15.00 5.11
N LEU A 58 -14.32 -14.00 4.24
CA LEU A 58 -13.30 -12.95 4.27
C LEU A 58 -13.36 -12.14 5.57
N ARG A 59 -14.56 -11.74 6.01
CA ARG A 59 -14.76 -11.03 7.29
C ARG A 59 -14.32 -11.88 8.48
N LYS A 60 -14.62 -13.18 8.47
CA LYS A 60 -14.19 -14.13 9.51
C LYS A 60 -12.67 -14.22 9.56
N ALA A 61 -12.01 -14.36 8.40
CA ALA A 61 -10.55 -14.41 8.32
C ALA A 61 -9.88 -13.08 8.72
N GLU A 62 -10.42 -11.93 8.31
CA GLU A 62 -9.93 -10.62 8.76
C GLU A 62 -10.06 -10.46 10.28
N SER A 63 -11.21 -10.87 10.83
CA SER A 63 -11.51 -10.76 12.26
C SER A 63 -10.62 -11.66 13.11
N ALA A 64 -10.20 -12.83 12.59
CA ALA A 64 -9.23 -13.70 13.26
C ALA A 64 -7.86 -13.02 13.52
N VAL A 65 -7.50 -12.00 12.73
CA VAL A 65 -6.26 -11.23 12.89
C VAL A 65 -6.52 -9.92 13.64
N PHE A 66 -7.43 -9.10 13.10
CA PHE A 66 -7.62 -7.72 13.55
C PHE A 66 -8.83 -7.50 14.47
N GLY A 67 -9.60 -8.55 14.78
CA GLY A 67 -10.80 -8.49 15.61
C GLY A 67 -11.96 -7.76 14.94
N SER A 68 -13.13 -7.83 15.55
CA SER A 68 -14.34 -7.12 15.13
C SER A 68 -15.19 -6.78 16.35
N THR A 69 -16.27 -6.01 16.15
CA THR A 69 -17.26 -5.77 17.20
C THR A 69 -17.98 -7.05 17.63
N ASP A 70 -18.05 -8.04 16.74
CA ASP A 70 -18.87 -9.24 16.92
C ASP A 70 -18.05 -10.42 17.46
N THR A 71 -16.78 -10.53 17.08
CA THR A 71 -15.88 -11.61 17.51
C THR A 71 -14.92 -11.21 18.63
N GLY A 72 -14.89 -9.92 18.98
CA GLY A 72 -14.05 -9.38 20.06
C GLY A 72 -12.69 -8.85 19.60
N ALA A 73 -11.79 -8.69 20.58
CA ALA A 73 -10.55 -7.96 20.42
C ALA A 73 -9.57 -8.60 19.42
N SER A 74 -8.77 -7.76 18.78
CA SER A 74 -7.72 -8.16 17.83
C SER A 74 -6.69 -9.09 18.46
N ALA A 75 -6.31 -10.18 17.76
CA ALA A 75 -5.25 -11.09 18.16
C ALA A 75 -3.87 -10.41 18.25
N VAL A 76 -3.70 -9.27 17.58
CA VAL A 76 -2.47 -8.47 17.57
C VAL A 76 -2.72 -7.03 18.07
N ILE A 77 -1.84 -6.57 18.96
CA ILE A 77 -1.73 -5.19 19.40
C ILE A 77 -0.79 -4.47 18.45
N VAL A 78 -1.21 -3.31 17.95
CA VAL A 78 -0.38 -2.43 17.12
C VAL A 78 -0.03 -1.21 17.94
N ARG A 79 1.27 -0.92 18.08
CA ARG A 79 1.77 0.34 18.64
C ARG A 79 2.60 1.05 17.58
N VAL A 80 2.59 2.38 17.64
CA VAL A 80 3.45 3.22 16.81
C VAL A 80 4.06 4.30 17.69
N THR A 81 5.34 4.55 17.47
CA THR A 81 6.10 5.64 18.10
C THR A 81 6.97 6.27 17.01
N GLY A 82 7.36 7.52 17.15
CA GLY A 82 8.23 8.17 16.16
C GLY A 82 8.37 9.67 16.38
N GLU A 83 9.20 10.28 15.54
CA GLU A 83 9.38 11.71 15.50
C GLU A 83 8.23 12.41 14.75
N GLU A 84 7.57 13.36 15.39
CA GLU A 84 6.43 14.10 14.83
C GLU A 84 6.81 15.53 14.41
N GLN A 85 7.99 15.70 13.80
CA GLN A 85 8.41 17.03 13.34
C GLN A 85 7.53 17.49 12.17
N ALA A 86 6.55 18.35 12.48
CA ALA A 86 5.63 18.92 11.52
C ALA A 86 6.29 20.03 10.70
N GLN A 87 6.09 19.98 9.38
CA GLN A 87 6.47 21.05 8.45
C GLN A 87 5.37 21.24 7.39
N PRO A 88 5.24 22.44 6.81
CA PRO A 88 4.29 22.69 5.73
C PRO A 88 4.80 22.11 4.41
N PHE A 89 3.99 21.29 3.74
CA PHE A 89 4.28 20.76 2.41
C PHE A 89 3.11 21.02 1.46
N ARG A 90 3.41 21.13 0.15
CA ARG A 90 2.40 21.26 -0.90
C ARG A 90 1.81 19.88 -1.23
N PRO A 91 0.51 19.62 -1.01
CA PRO A 91 -0.09 18.32 -1.34
C PRO A 91 -0.31 18.12 -2.85
N LEU A 92 0.07 19.11 -3.67
CA LEU A 92 -0.02 19.13 -5.13
C LEU A 92 1.27 19.73 -5.73
N PRO A 93 2.45 19.12 -5.51
CA PRO A 93 3.74 19.76 -5.81
C PRO A 93 3.95 20.05 -7.31
N HIS A 94 3.30 19.29 -8.20
CA HIS A 94 3.30 19.50 -9.65
C HIS A 94 2.47 20.71 -10.16
N SER A 95 1.56 21.27 -9.36
CA SER A 95 0.60 22.28 -9.84
C SER A 95 1.24 23.66 -9.75
N GLN A 96 1.13 24.51 -10.77
CA GLN A 96 1.62 25.88 -10.67
C GLN A 96 0.62 26.81 -9.98
N SER A 97 -0.69 26.58 -10.13
CA SER A 97 -1.74 27.42 -9.57
C SER A 97 -2.19 27.05 -8.15
N LYS A 98 -2.10 25.76 -7.77
CA LYS A 98 -2.51 25.30 -6.43
C LYS A 98 -1.29 25.26 -5.51
N THR A 99 -1.07 26.34 -4.77
CA THR A 99 0.11 26.57 -3.91
C THR A 99 -0.13 26.33 -2.42
N PHE A 100 -1.36 25.99 -2.02
CA PHE A 100 -1.69 25.72 -0.61
C PHE A 100 -0.82 24.61 0.00
N THR A 101 -0.60 24.72 1.31
CA THR A 101 0.19 23.76 2.09
C THR A 101 -0.69 23.03 3.10
N ALA A 102 -0.18 21.90 3.60
CA ALA A 102 -0.72 21.19 4.75
C ALA A 102 0.45 20.77 5.65
N GLN A 103 0.22 20.71 6.95
CA GLN A 103 1.21 20.19 7.90
C GLN A 103 1.36 18.68 7.72
N GLY A 104 2.60 18.21 7.64
CA GLY A 104 2.93 16.79 7.58
C GLY A 104 4.22 16.52 8.33
N ILE A 105 4.40 15.28 8.79
CA ILE A 105 5.69 14.84 9.36
C ILE A 105 6.71 14.84 8.22
N ALA A 106 7.86 15.47 8.46
CA ALA A 106 8.91 15.63 7.46
C ALA A 106 9.49 14.26 7.00
N PRO A 107 10.07 14.19 5.80
CA PRO A 107 10.93 13.08 5.40
C PRO A 107 12.13 12.89 6.34
N SER A 108 12.74 11.71 6.27
CA SER A 108 13.89 11.27 7.07
C SER A 108 13.65 11.25 8.58
N LYS A 109 12.40 11.01 8.99
CA LYS A 109 11.99 10.85 10.38
C LYS A 109 11.84 9.38 10.73
N ALA A 110 12.36 9.00 11.91
CA ALA A 110 12.21 7.64 12.40
C ALA A 110 10.79 7.41 12.94
N LEU A 111 10.24 6.24 12.62
CA LEU A 111 9.02 5.72 13.24
C LEU A 111 9.16 4.22 13.46
N THR A 112 8.67 3.73 14.59
CA THR A 112 8.72 2.31 14.94
C THR A 112 7.31 1.78 15.08
N ILE A 113 7.01 0.72 14.32
CA ILE A 113 5.79 -0.07 14.45
C ILE A 113 6.11 -1.30 15.30
N THR A 114 5.33 -1.52 16.34
CA THR A 114 5.41 -2.73 17.16
C THR A 114 4.14 -3.56 17.00
N LEU A 115 4.30 -4.84 16.65
CA LEU A 115 3.26 -5.85 16.74
C LEU A 115 3.51 -6.71 17.97
N ALA A 116 2.49 -6.86 18.82
CA ALA A 116 2.57 -7.71 20.01
C ALA A 116 1.36 -8.66 20.05
N PRO A 117 1.50 -9.91 20.50
CA PRO A 117 0.36 -10.79 20.68
C PRO A 117 -0.56 -10.24 21.78
N ARG A 118 -1.89 -10.27 21.55
CA ARG A 118 -2.88 -9.95 22.60
C ARG A 118 -3.23 -11.23 23.36
N PRO A 119 -3.22 -11.24 24.72
CA PRO A 119 -3.76 -12.36 25.48
C PRO A 119 -5.20 -12.73 25.04
N PRO A 120 -5.54 -14.02 24.91
CA PRO A 120 -4.76 -15.20 25.30
C PRO A 120 -3.74 -15.68 24.25
N HIS A 121 -3.63 -15.02 23.10
CA HIS A 121 -2.66 -15.40 22.07
C HIS A 121 -1.22 -15.25 22.60
N ARG A 122 -0.37 -16.24 22.32
CA ARG A 122 1.03 -16.28 22.76
C ARG A 122 2.03 -15.84 21.68
N HIS A 123 1.58 -15.84 20.44
CA HIS A 123 2.37 -15.52 19.25
C HIS A 123 1.59 -14.56 18.35
N ILE A 124 2.31 -13.74 17.60
CA ILE A 124 1.73 -12.90 16.55
C ILE A 124 1.26 -13.85 15.44
N PRO A 125 -0.01 -13.77 14.98
CA PRO A 125 -0.44 -14.57 13.84
C PRO A 125 0.44 -14.28 12.62
N GLU A 126 0.97 -15.31 11.95
CA GLU A 126 1.86 -15.11 10.79
C GLU A 126 1.19 -14.30 9.67
N ALA A 127 -0.12 -14.46 9.51
CA ALA A 127 -0.94 -13.69 8.58
C ALA A 127 -1.01 -12.18 8.91
N ALA A 128 -0.56 -11.73 10.08
CA ALA A 128 -0.40 -10.31 10.40
C ALA A 128 0.89 -9.72 9.79
N LEU A 129 1.89 -10.55 9.47
CA LEU A 129 3.18 -10.09 8.93
C LEU A 129 3.06 -9.70 7.46
N GLY A 130 2.33 -10.48 6.66
CA GLY A 130 2.10 -10.20 5.23
C GLY A 130 1.55 -8.78 4.98
N PRO A 131 0.47 -8.35 5.64
CA PRO A 131 -0.06 -6.99 5.52
C PRO A 131 0.94 -5.90 5.92
N LEU A 132 1.80 -6.14 6.91
CA LEU A 132 2.86 -5.20 7.30
C LEU A 132 3.93 -5.09 6.19
N VAL A 133 4.34 -6.23 5.63
CA VAL A 133 5.25 -6.28 4.47
C VAL A 133 4.65 -5.56 3.27
N MET A 134 3.37 -5.80 2.93
CA MET A 134 2.69 -5.12 1.81
C MET A 134 2.52 -3.62 2.06
N PHE A 135 2.18 -3.22 3.28
CA PHE A 135 2.14 -1.81 3.67
C PHE A 135 3.48 -1.12 3.43
N ILE A 136 4.57 -1.74 3.86
CA ILE A 136 5.92 -1.18 3.71
C ILE A 136 6.40 -1.24 2.25
N LEU A 137 6.09 -2.28 1.48
CA LEU A 137 6.56 -2.44 0.09
C LEU A 137 5.74 -1.70 -0.96
N LEU A 138 4.43 -1.64 -0.79
CA LEU A 138 3.51 -1.23 -1.86
C LEU A 138 2.63 -0.04 -1.45
N GLY A 139 2.60 0.27 -0.16
CA GLY A 139 1.72 1.26 0.42
C GLY A 139 2.41 2.52 0.91
N GLY A 140 1.65 3.22 1.73
CA GLY A 140 2.01 4.40 2.48
C GLY A 140 0.84 4.75 3.40
N MET A 141 1.03 5.72 4.29
CA MET A 141 0.00 6.12 5.25
C MET A 141 -0.33 7.60 5.18
N GLY A 142 -1.50 7.95 5.71
CA GLY A 142 -2.00 9.33 5.72
C GLY A 142 -2.66 9.75 4.40
N LYS A 143 -3.04 11.04 4.37
CA LYS A 143 -3.72 11.65 3.23
C LYS A 143 -2.80 11.62 2.01
N ARG A 144 -3.37 11.31 0.85
CA ARG A 144 -2.66 11.20 -0.43
C ARG A 144 -1.61 10.08 -0.49
N SER A 145 -1.68 9.07 0.39
CA SER A 145 -0.76 7.94 0.37
C SER A 145 -0.70 7.19 -0.97
N ARG A 146 -1.83 7.16 -1.70
CA ARG A 146 -1.93 6.56 -3.05
C ARG A 146 -1.36 7.44 -4.17
N ARG A 147 -0.88 8.64 -3.84
CA ARG A 147 -0.33 9.62 -4.78
C ARG A 147 1.14 9.94 -4.45
N GLY A 148 1.84 9.03 -3.75
CA GLY A 148 3.27 9.13 -3.44
C GLY A 148 3.62 9.64 -2.05
N PHE A 149 2.69 10.27 -1.32
CA PHE A 149 2.93 10.75 0.05
C PHE A 149 2.93 9.61 1.08
N GLY A 150 3.49 9.84 2.26
CA GLY A 150 3.55 8.86 3.35
C GLY A 150 4.25 7.54 3.00
N SER A 151 5.15 7.56 2.02
CA SER A 151 6.04 6.43 1.72
C SER A 151 7.04 6.26 2.86
N VAL A 152 7.40 5.02 3.15
CA VAL A 152 8.34 4.65 4.21
C VAL A 152 9.37 3.64 3.69
N VAL A 153 10.53 3.57 4.33
CA VAL A 153 11.58 2.58 4.06
C VAL A 153 12.04 1.95 5.37
N ILE A 154 12.51 0.70 5.33
CA ILE A 154 12.99 0.01 6.53
C ILE A 154 14.39 0.49 6.90
N ARG A 155 14.60 0.70 8.20
CA ARG A 155 15.91 0.91 8.82
C ARG A 155 16.37 -0.32 9.60
N SER A 156 15.53 -0.87 10.46
CA SER A 156 15.83 -2.07 11.24
C SER A 156 14.57 -2.88 11.53
N VAL A 157 14.76 -4.18 11.75
CA VAL A 157 13.66 -5.13 11.94
C VAL A 157 14.03 -6.11 13.04
N GLY A 158 13.03 -6.53 13.82
CA GLY A 158 13.17 -7.63 14.76
C GLY A 158 13.34 -8.96 14.04
N GLU A 159 13.83 -9.96 14.78
CA GLU A 159 14.05 -11.31 14.29
C GLU A 159 12.77 -11.91 13.68
N GLY A 160 12.92 -12.66 12.59
CA GLY A 160 11.82 -13.34 11.91
C GLY A 160 10.96 -12.47 10.99
N PHE A 161 11.23 -11.17 10.85
CA PHE A 161 10.51 -10.34 9.88
C PHE A 161 10.93 -10.66 8.43
N PRO A 162 10.01 -10.91 7.48
CA PRO A 162 10.38 -11.36 6.13
C PRO A 162 11.16 -10.33 5.29
N LEU A 163 10.87 -9.04 5.50
CA LEU A 163 11.45 -7.96 4.70
C LEU A 163 12.64 -7.34 5.43
N GLN A 164 13.81 -7.43 4.82
CA GLN A 164 15.09 -7.02 5.41
C GLN A 164 15.59 -5.69 4.82
N PRO A 165 16.34 -4.87 5.58
CA PRO A 165 16.93 -3.62 5.07
C PRO A 165 17.78 -3.82 3.82
N SER A 166 18.44 -4.97 3.69
CA SER A 166 19.27 -5.32 2.53
C SER A 166 18.50 -5.35 1.19
N ALA A 167 17.17 -5.45 1.23
CA ALA A 167 16.33 -5.34 0.04
C ALA A 167 16.26 -3.90 -0.54
N TYR A 168 16.71 -2.89 0.20
CA TYR A 168 16.66 -1.47 -0.18
C TYR A 168 18.02 -0.90 -0.59
N THR A 169 18.91 -1.73 -1.12
CA THR A 169 20.29 -1.35 -1.49
C THR A 169 20.40 -0.90 -2.94
N THR A 170 19.94 -1.71 -3.89
CA THR A 170 19.98 -1.41 -5.34
C THR A 170 18.62 -1.66 -5.98
N ALA A 171 18.39 -1.07 -7.15
CA ALA A 171 17.17 -1.28 -7.93
C ALA A 171 16.96 -2.77 -8.26
N ASP A 172 18.01 -3.49 -8.64
CA ASP A 172 17.93 -4.93 -8.94
C ASP A 172 17.63 -5.75 -7.69
N ALA A 173 18.32 -5.48 -6.58
CA ALA A 173 18.08 -6.16 -5.30
C ALA A 173 16.64 -5.93 -4.81
N PHE A 174 16.10 -4.72 -4.98
CA PHE A 174 14.73 -4.43 -4.65
C PHE A 174 13.76 -5.19 -5.56
N SER A 175 13.94 -5.10 -6.88
CA SER A 175 13.04 -5.70 -7.88
C SER A 175 12.87 -7.21 -7.67
N VAL A 176 13.98 -7.94 -7.53
CA VAL A 176 13.94 -9.41 -7.35
C VAL A 176 13.33 -9.84 -6.02
N ARG A 177 13.24 -8.95 -5.03
CA ARG A 177 12.69 -9.26 -3.70
C ARG A 177 11.20 -9.00 -3.58
N VAL A 178 10.61 -8.13 -4.39
CA VAL A 178 9.17 -7.79 -4.28
C VAL A 178 8.28 -9.01 -4.52
N SER A 179 8.46 -9.71 -5.65
CA SER A 179 7.58 -10.84 -6.03
C SER A 179 7.62 -12.00 -5.01
N PRO A 180 8.80 -12.49 -4.56
CA PRO A 180 8.85 -13.54 -3.53
C PRO A 180 8.17 -13.14 -2.21
N LEU A 181 8.27 -11.87 -1.79
CA LEU A 181 7.64 -11.40 -0.55
C LEU A 181 6.11 -11.33 -0.67
N ILE A 182 5.59 -10.98 -1.85
CA ILE A 182 4.15 -11.05 -2.12
C ILE A 182 3.67 -12.51 -2.10
N LYS A 183 4.41 -13.42 -2.73
CA LYS A 183 4.07 -14.86 -2.75
C LYS A 183 4.10 -15.47 -1.34
N ASP A 184 5.08 -15.12 -0.51
CA ASP A 184 5.14 -15.52 0.90
C ASP A 184 3.91 -15.01 1.68
N ALA A 185 3.55 -13.73 1.51
CA ALA A 185 2.38 -13.15 2.16
C ALA A 185 1.06 -13.83 1.73
N ILE A 186 0.91 -14.15 0.44
CA ILE A 186 -0.24 -14.91 -0.09
C ILE A 186 -0.26 -16.32 0.51
N SER A 187 0.88 -17.01 0.55
CA SER A 187 1.00 -18.35 1.13
C SER A 187 0.57 -18.39 2.60
N LYS A 188 1.09 -17.47 3.43
CA LYS A 188 0.69 -17.34 4.85
C LYS A 188 -0.79 -17.01 5.03
N THR A 189 -1.34 -16.20 4.14
CA THR A 189 -2.77 -15.89 4.12
C THR A 189 -3.60 -17.14 3.78
N LYS A 190 -3.15 -17.95 2.82
CA LYS A 190 -3.77 -19.24 2.47
C LYS A 190 -3.75 -20.21 3.65
N SER A 191 -2.63 -20.31 4.37
CA SER A 191 -2.52 -21.13 5.57
C SER A 191 -3.51 -20.72 6.66
N LEU A 192 -3.71 -19.41 6.88
CA LEU A 192 -4.74 -18.91 7.79
C LEU A 192 -6.15 -19.35 7.37
N VAL A 193 -6.50 -19.16 6.09
CA VAL A 193 -7.82 -19.51 5.56
C VAL A 193 -8.12 -20.99 5.77
N LEU A 194 -7.17 -21.86 5.43
CA LEU A 194 -7.30 -23.32 5.64
C LEU A 194 -7.39 -23.68 7.12
N ALA A 195 -6.60 -23.06 7.99
CA ALA A 195 -6.65 -23.31 9.44
C ALA A 195 -7.98 -22.89 10.09
N LEU A 196 -8.71 -21.96 9.48
CA LEU A 196 -10.06 -21.55 9.89
C LEU A 196 -11.17 -22.45 9.33
N GLY A 197 -10.82 -23.50 8.58
CA GLY A 197 -11.75 -24.40 7.91
C GLY A 197 -12.49 -23.73 6.75
N LEU A 198 -11.90 -22.69 6.14
CA LEU A 198 -12.50 -21.94 5.04
C LEU A 198 -11.97 -22.42 3.69
N SER A 199 -12.74 -22.20 2.64
CA SER A 199 -12.37 -22.61 1.29
C SER A 199 -11.45 -21.58 0.64
N VAL A 200 -10.39 -22.07 -0.01
CA VAL A 200 -9.58 -21.24 -0.91
C VAL A 200 -10.28 -21.18 -2.27
N GLY A 201 -10.17 -20.06 -2.96
CA GLY A 201 -10.78 -19.84 -4.26
C GLY A 201 -9.91 -18.97 -5.15
N THR A 202 -10.27 -18.93 -6.44
CA THR A 202 -9.67 -18.03 -7.41
C THR A 202 -10.71 -16.97 -7.78
N PRO A 203 -10.36 -15.67 -7.79
CA PRO A 203 -11.31 -14.67 -8.23
C PRO A 203 -11.65 -14.88 -9.72
N SER A 204 -12.93 -15.08 -10.03
CA SER A 204 -13.42 -15.44 -11.38
C SER A 204 -14.13 -14.28 -12.10
N ARG A 205 -14.25 -13.13 -11.44
CA ARG A 205 -14.91 -11.92 -11.93
C ARG A 205 -14.14 -10.69 -11.50
N LEU A 206 -14.43 -9.55 -12.15
CA LEU A 206 -13.83 -8.27 -11.76
C LEU A 206 -14.09 -7.96 -10.28
N ALA A 207 -13.02 -7.77 -9.52
CA ALA A 207 -13.07 -7.65 -8.07
C ALA A 207 -13.74 -6.35 -7.61
N HIS A 208 -14.66 -6.39 -6.65
CA HIS A 208 -15.32 -5.20 -6.08
C HIS A 208 -14.41 -4.37 -5.17
N PHE A 209 -13.24 -4.89 -4.80
CA PHE A 209 -12.22 -4.18 -4.04
C PHE A 209 -10.82 -4.60 -4.49
N PRO A 210 -9.77 -3.83 -4.15
CA PRO A 210 -8.39 -4.17 -4.49
C PRO A 210 -7.98 -5.56 -3.98
N ILE A 211 -7.47 -6.40 -4.88
CA ILE A 211 -7.02 -7.76 -4.59
C ILE A 211 -5.60 -7.95 -5.12
N LEU A 212 -4.74 -8.62 -4.33
CA LEU A 212 -3.41 -9.04 -4.76
C LEU A 212 -3.50 -10.42 -5.43
N ASP A 213 -3.71 -10.39 -6.73
CA ASP A 213 -3.69 -11.55 -7.64
C ASP A 213 -3.13 -11.09 -8.99
N GLU A 214 -2.38 -11.93 -9.70
CA GLU A 214 -1.66 -11.53 -10.93
C GLU A 214 -2.60 -11.10 -12.08
N GLN A 215 -3.88 -11.48 -12.04
CA GLN A 215 -4.87 -11.05 -13.03
C GLN A 215 -5.46 -9.67 -12.69
N TYR A 216 -5.58 -9.36 -11.40
CA TYR A 216 -6.26 -8.15 -10.90
C TYR A 216 -5.33 -7.09 -10.36
N ALA A 217 -4.05 -7.40 -10.15
CA ALA A 217 -3.03 -6.46 -9.70
C ALA A 217 -1.85 -6.42 -10.67
N LYS A 218 -1.36 -5.21 -10.89
CA LYS A 218 -0.15 -4.93 -11.65
C LYS A 218 0.79 -4.12 -10.79
N ILE A 219 2.05 -4.56 -10.72
CA ILE A 219 3.09 -3.84 -9.98
C ILE A 219 4.27 -3.61 -10.91
N LEU A 220 4.53 -2.34 -11.17
CA LEU A 220 5.61 -1.86 -12.01
C LEU A 220 6.62 -1.12 -11.14
N PHE A 221 7.88 -1.57 -11.16
CA PHE A 221 8.98 -0.89 -10.49
C PHE A 221 9.87 -0.22 -11.53
N CYS A 222 10.00 1.11 -11.45
CA CYS A 222 10.78 1.91 -12.38
C CYS A 222 12.23 2.07 -11.89
N LYS A 223 13.19 1.54 -12.64
CA LYS A 223 14.60 1.51 -12.20
C LYS A 223 15.35 2.82 -12.41
N THR A 224 14.86 3.73 -13.24
CA THR A 224 15.49 5.05 -13.40
C THR A 224 15.47 5.80 -12.06
N PRO A 225 16.64 6.24 -11.54
CA PRO A 225 16.73 6.96 -10.27
C PRO A 225 16.36 8.45 -10.42
N PHE A 226 15.92 9.03 -9.32
CA PHE A 226 15.75 10.48 -9.11
C PHE A 226 16.59 10.94 -7.93
N GLU A 227 17.02 12.20 -7.92
CA GLU A 227 17.84 12.77 -6.85
C GLU A 227 17.03 13.01 -5.57
N GLY A 228 15.74 13.29 -5.73
CA GLY A 228 14.83 13.57 -4.64
C GLY A 228 13.46 12.93 -4.81
N TRP A 229 12.82 12.62 -3.68
CA TRP A 229 11.46 12.08 -3.69
C TRP A 229 10.47 13.00 -4.41
N GLU A 230 10.65 14.31 -4.30
CA GLU A 230 9.74 15.30 -4.86
C GLU A 230 9.87 15.38 -6.38
N GLU A 231 11.09 15.18 -6.91
CA GLU A 231 11.35 15.15 -8.35
C GLU A 231 10.64 13.96 -9.00
N GLY A 232 10.89 12.73 -8.53
CA GLY A 232 10.23 11.54 -9.07
C GLY A 232 8.71 11.60 -8.95
N MET A 233 8.19 12.18 -7.86
CA MET A 233 6.76 12.42 -7.72
C MET A 233 6.22 13.43 -8.75
N LYS A 234 6.91 14.56 -8.94
CA LYS A 234 6.51 15.58 -9.93
C LYS A 234 6.55 15.00 -11.35
N GLU A 235 7.58 14.24 -11.71
CA GLU A 235 7.71 13.60 -13.02
C GLU A 235 6.56 12.62 -13.29
N PHE A 236 6.22 11.75 -12.33
CA PHE A 236 5.04 10.89 -12.47
C PHE A 236 3.74 11.69 -12.64
N TRP A 237 3.56 12.75 -11.85
CA TRP A 237 2.34 13.55 -11.91
C TRP A 237 2.22 14.36 -13.21
N LYS A 238 3.33 14.76 -13.83
CA LYS A 238 3.32 15.37 -15.18
C LYS A 238 2.75 14.39 -16.21
N VAL A 239 3.17 13.13 -16.17
CA VAL A 239 2.59 12.07 -17.02
C VAL A 239 1.12 11.88 -16.70
N LEU A 240 0.76 11.61 -15.45
CA LEU A 240 -0.65 11.39 -15.06
C LEU A 240 -1.58 12.58 -15.38
N ARG A 241 -1.04 13.80 -15.52
CA ARG A 241 -1.78 15.03 -15.85
C ARG A 241 -1.58 15.50 -17.28
N SER A 242 -0.95 14.70 -18.14
CA SER A 242 -0.89 14.94 -19.58
C SER A 242 -2.29 14.85 -20.19
N ASP A 243 -2.45 15.35 -21.42
CA ASP A 243 -3.73 15.35 -22.10
C ASP A 243 -4.29 13.93 -22.35
N SER A 244 -3.41 12.91 -22.38
CA SER A 244 -3.80 11.51 -22.54
C SER A 244 -4.53 10.92 -21.31
N TYR A 245 -4.24 11.41 -20.11
CA TYR A 245 -4.68 10.77 -18.86
C TYR A 245 -5.44 11.70 -17.90
N ARG A 246 -5.33 13.01 -18.11
CA ARG A 246 -5.89 14.01 -17.21
C ARG A 246 -7.38 13.78 -16.98
N ASP A 247 -7.75 13.74 -15.71
CA ASP A 247 -9.13 13.63 -15.23
C ASP A 247 -9.88 12.38 -15.72
N ASN A 248 -9.18 11.39 -16.28
CA ASN A 248 -9.79 10.12 -16.65
C ASN A 248 -10.26 9.36 -15.38
N PRO A 249 -11.52 8.90 -15.35
CA PRO A 249 -12.10 8.28 -14.17
C PRO A 249 -11.40 6.99 -13.73
N VAL A 250 -10.66 6.29 -14.61
CA VAL A 250 -9.89 5.09 -14.24
C VAL A 250 -8.90 5.35 -13.10
N PHE A 251 -8.43 6.59 -12.95
CA PHE A 251 -7.54 7.01 -11.86
C PHE A 251 -8.31 7.46 -10.61
N GLY A 252 -9.61 7.20 -10.51
CA GLY A 252 -10.50 7.59 -9.42
C GLY A 252 -10.97 9.04 -9.50
N PHE A 253 -12.07 9.34 -8.82
CA PHE A 253 -12.75 10.64 -8.87
C PHE A 253 -13.49 10.97 -7.58
N ALA A 254 -13.83 12.25 -7.42
CA ALA A 254 -14.71 12.75 -6.37
C ALA A 254 -15.55 13.90 -6.95
N VAL A 255 -16.73 13.56 -7.47
CA VAL A 255 -17.65 14.50 -8.15
C VAL A 255 -18.97 14.50 -7.39
N GLY A 256 -19.29 15.62 -6.75
CA GLY A 256 -20.44 15.71 -5.84
C GLY A 256 -20.38 14.66 -4.72
N ALA A 257 -21.44 13.86 -4.60
CA ALA A 257 -21.50 12.75 -3.65
C ALA A 257 -20.79 11.47 -4.14
N ALA A 258 -20.59 11.32 -5.45
CA ALA A 258 -19.98 10.13 -6.04
C ALA A 258 -18.46 10.16 -5.84
N ARG A 259 -17.93 9.11 -5.22
CA ARG A 259 -16.51 8.99 -4.92
C ARG A 259 -16.01 7.60 -5.28
N GLN A 260 -14.96 7.57 -6.09
CA GLN A 260 -14.21 6.36 -6.37
C GLN A 260 -12.75 6.58 -5.98
N ALA A 261 -12.30 5.74 -5.07
CA ALA A 261 -10.91 5.67 -4.68
C ALA A 261 -10.03 5.31 -5.90
N SER A 262 -8.93 6.04 -6.12
CA SER A 262 -7.93 5.68 -7.15
C SER A 262 -7.47 4.24 -6.97
N PRO A 263 -7.60 3.39 -7.99
CA PRO A 263 -7.02 2.04 -8.01
C PRO A 263 -5.51 2.05 -8.29
N LEU A 264 -4.96 3.17 -8.79
CA LEU A 264 -3.54 3.36 -8.98
C LEU A 264 -2.91 3.99 -7.75
N HIS A 265 -1.92 3.31 -7.20
CA HIS A 265 -1.11 3.73 -6.07
C HIS A 265 0.30 4.05 -6.57
N LEU A 266 0.71 5.31 -6.40
CA LEU A 266 2.10 5.73 -6.52
C LEU A 266 2.79 5.60 -5.15
N ARG A 267 3.95 4.94 -5.13
CA ARG A 267 4.89 4.92 -4.00
C ARG A 267 6.26 5.44 -4.47
N ILE A 268 6.92 6.21 -3.61
CA ILE A 268 8.34 6.56 -3.81
C ILE A 268 9.18 5.60 -2.98
N VAL A 269 10.07 4.87 -3.65
CA VAL A 269 10.98 3.90 -3.03
C VAL A 269 12.35 4.56 -2.89
N LYS A 270 12.85 4.68 -1.66
CA LYS A 270 14.23 5.11 -1.39
C LYS A 270 15.14 3.89 -1.38
N LEU A 271 16.20 3.91 -2.19
CA LEU A 271 17.23 2.87 -2.28
C LEU A 271 18.59 3.53 -2.09
N ALA A 272 19.25 3.26 -0.97
CA ALA A 272 20.42 4.03 -0.54
C ALA A 272 20.19 5.56 -0.67
N GLU A 273 20.86 6.20 -1.63
CA GLU A 273 20.80 7.65 -1.89
C GLU A 273 19.89 8.04 -3.06
N SER A 274 19.25 7.09 -3.75
CA SER A 274 18.37 7.36 -4.89
C SER A 274 16.89 7.09 -4.59
N TYR A 275 16.03 7.74 -5.37
CA TYR A 275 14.57 7.58 -5.29
C TYR A 275 14.04 6.97 -6.57
N HIS A 276 13.02 6.11 -6.45
CA HIS A 276 12.45 5.36 -7.55
C HIS A 276 10.92 5.36 -7.48
N ILE A 277 10.27 5.16 -8.62
CA ILE A 277 8.82 5.06 -8.71
C ILE A 277 8.41 3.59 -8.62
N LEU A 278 7.44 3.29 -7.76
CA LEU A 278 6.71 2.03 -7.77
C LEU A 278 5.23 2.33 -7.97
N LEU A 279 4.63 1.69 -8.97
CA LEU A 279 3.21 1.78 -9.28
C LEU A 279 2.54 0.46 -8.94
N THR A 280 1.50 0.50 -8.11
CA THR A 280 0.61 -0.64 -7.87
C THR A 280 -0.77 -0.27 -8.38
N ALA A 281 -1.27 -0.98 -9.38
CA ALA A 281 -2.60 -0.78 -9.94
C ALA A 281 -3.49 -1.99 -9.62
N PHE A 282 -4.76 -1.72 -9.31
CA PHE A 282 -5.77 -2.76 -9.06
C PHE A 282 -6.93 -2.65 -10.05
N ARG A 283 -7.20 -3.72 -10.79
CA ARG A 283 -8.36 -3.85 -11.65
C ARG A 283 -9.59 -4.18 -10.82
N VAL A 284 -10.49 -3.21 -10.66
CA VAL A 284 -11.63 -3.32 -9.73
C VAL A 284 -12.95 -2.83 -10.33
N HIS A 285 -14.06 -3.41 -9.92
CA HIS A 285 -15.39 -2.98 -10.32
C HIS A 285 -15.71 -1.62 -9.69
N PHE A 286 -16.05 -0.62 -10.51
CA PHE A 286 -16.52 0.67 -10.03
C PHE A 286 -18.03 0.61 -9.76
N ALA A 287 -18.50 1.19 -8.66
CA ALA A 287 -19.94 1.17 -8.36
C ALA A 287 -20.79 1.95 -9.38
N GLY A 288 -20.18 2.90 -10.08
CA GLY A 288 -20.79 3.65 -11.18
C GLY A 288 -20.39 3.10 -12.54
N GLN A 289 -20.06 3.99 -13.47
CA GLN A 289 -19.58 3.61 -14.80
C GLN A 289 -18.23 2.90 -14.71
N GLN A 290 -18.12 1.74 -15.38
CA GLN A 290 -16.84 1.04 -15.48
C GLN A 290 -15.83 1.89 -16.27
N PRO A 291 -14.60 2.03 -15.76
CA PRO A 291 -13.56 2.75 -16.48
C PRO A 291 -12.97 1.88 -17.60
N SER A 292 -12.25 2.51 -18.54
CA SER A 292 -11.41 1.79 -19.51
C SER A 292 -10.13 1.34 -18.83
N TRP A 293 -9.92 0.02 -18.72
CA TRP A 293 -8.67 -0.51 -18.16
C TRP A 293 -7.54 -0.47 -19.19
N GLU A 294 -7.85 -0.33 -20.48
CA GLU A 294 -6.88 0.00 -21.52
C GLU A 294 -6.12 1.29 -21.19
N VAL A 295 -6.79 2.34 -20.70
CA VAL A 295 -6.13 3.61 -20.35
C VAL A 295 -5.16 3.43 -19.18
N MET A 296 -5.51 2.61 -18.19
CA MET A 296 -4.59 2.25 -17.10
C MET A 296 -3.39 1.46 -17.63
N GLN A 297 -3.63 0.49 -18.53
CA GLN A 297 -2.57 -0.29 -19.16
C GLN A 297 -1.61 0.62 -19.94
N GLN A 298 -2.13 1.55 -20.74
CA GLN A 298 -1.34 2.52 -21.52
C GLN A 298 -0.47 3.40 -20.63
N LEU A 299 -1.03 3.94 -19.54
CA LEU A 299 -0.24 4.72 -18.57
C LEU A 299 0.92 3.90 -18.02
N LEU A 300 0.66 2.66 -17.61
CA LEU A 300 1.71 1.81 -17.04
C LEU A 300 2.78 1.44 -18.08
N GLU A 301 2.40 1.17 -19.33
CA GLU A 301 3.35 0.91 -20.44
C GLU A 301 4.19 2.16 -20.76
N GLU A 302 3.61 3.35 -20.74
CA GLU A 302 4.36 4.61 -20.90
C GLU A 302 5.35 4.81 -19.74
N CYS A 303 4.93 4.57 -18.50
CA CYS A 303 5.82 4.63 -17.33
C CYS A 303 6.93 3.57 -17.42
N GLN A 304 6.61 2.38 -17.95
CA GLN A 304 7.57 1.31 -18.16
C GLN A 304 8.67 1.74 -19.14
N GLN A 305 8.29 2.30 -20.28
CA GLN A 305 9.25 2.77 -21.29
C GLN A 305 10.07 3.97 -20.78
N LYS A 306 9.40 4.94 -20.15
CA LYS A 306 10.01 6.20 -19.74
C LYS A 306 11.04 6.05 -18.61
N TRP A 307 10.83 5.13 -17.68
CA TRP A 307 11.66 4.99 -16.49
C TRP A 307 12.25 3.59 -16.28
N ASN A 308 12.52 2.88 -17.39
CA ASN A 308 13.11 1.54 -17.40
C ASN A 308 12.39 0.61 -16.40
N GLY A 309 11.08 0.46 -16.59
CA GLY A 309 10.20 -0.26 -15.69
C GLY A 309 10.29 -1.77 -15.86
N GLU A 310 10.31 -2.46 -14.71
CA GLU A 310 10.23 -3.90 -14.60
C GLU A 310 8.89 -4.29 -13.97
N TRP A 311 8.18 -5.22 -14.61
CA TRP A 311 6.98 -5.81 -14.05
C TRP A 311 7.35 -6.83 -12.98
N VAL A 312 7.09 -6.52 -11.72
CA VAL A 312 7.31 -7.47 -10.60
C VAL A 312 6.08 -8.34 -10.35
N VAL A 313 4.89 -7.89 -10.80
CA VAL A 313 3.61 -8.64 -10.77
C VAL A 313 2.75 -8.23 -11.97
N GLY A 314 2.11 -9.22 -12.62
CA GLY A 314 1.05 -8.98 -13.62
C GLY A 314 1.54 -8.48 -14.99
N GLY A 315 2.82 -8.65 -15.34
CA GLY A 315 3.39 -8.18 -16.61
C GLY A 315 2.89 -8.94 -17.85
N GLY A 316 2.53 -10.22 -17.71
CA GLY A 316 2.14 -11.08 -18.83
C GLY A 316 0.69 -10.90 -19.32
N MET A 317 -0.17 -10.23 -18.55
CA MET A 317 -1.56 -10.00 -18.90
C MET A 317 -1.77 -8.56 -19.39
N LYS A 318 -2.46 -8.33 -20.49
CA LYS A 318 -2.89 -6.98 -20.89
C LYS A 318 -4.29 -6.70 -20.40
N TRP A 319 -4.49 -5.56 -19.74
CA TRP A 319 -5.83 -5.12 -19.38
C TRP A 319 -6.52 -4.45 -20.57
N GLN A 320 -7.72 -4.93 -20.86
CA GLN A 320 -8.71 -4.35 -21.76
C GLN A 320 -9.83 -3.80 -20.88
#